data_AF-A0A016X1Y3-F1
#
_entry.id   AF-A0A016X1Y3-F1
#
_cell.length_a   1.000
_cell.length_b   1.000
_cell.length_c   1.000
_cell.angle_alpha   90.00
_cell.angle_beta   90.00
_cell.angle_gamma   90.00
#
_symmetry.space_group_name_H-M   'P 1'
#
loop_
_entity.id
_entity.type
_entity.pdbx_description
1 polymer ?
#
loop_
_entity_poly.entity_id
_entity_poly.type
_entity_poly.pdbx_seq_one_letter_code
_entity_poly.pdbx_strand_id
1 'polypeptide(L)'
;MSSDSGQCQMLIDVYKGIIRFLLSLAVEETTRVIAGFENDNINKHVREACDCLILTDDQLRGVMAALHDGMEKGLKKGTPPGVGLKMIPSYVRAIPNGTEVGDFLALDLGGTNFRVLLIRLKGHEAEMSGKIYEIPQSLQRGTGEAVSSFCSE
;
A
#
# COMPACT_ATOMS: atom_id res chain seq x y z
N MET A 1 -9.03 39.73 -44.53
CA MET A 1 -10.13 38.79 -44.25
C MET A 1 -9.60 37.37 -44.41
N SER A 2 -8.96 36.81 -43.38
CA SER A 2 -8.38 35.47 -43.44
C SER A 2 -8.36 34.86 -42.05
N SER A 3 -9.50 34.35 -41.57
CA SER A 3 -9.57 33.52 -40.36
C SER A 3 -10.88 32.75 -40.38
N ASP A 4 -10.90 31.58 -41.03
CA ASP A 4 -11.99 30.61 -40.83
C ASP A 4 -11.62 29.15 -41.19
N SER A 5 -10.51 28.91 -41.91
CA SER A 5 -10.12 27.55 -42.31
C SER A 5 -9.43 26.72 -41.21
N GLY A 6 -8.89 27.35 -40.16
CA GLY A 6 -8.14 26.66 -39.10
C GLY A 6 -8.99 26.02 -38.01
N GLN A 7 -10.13 26.63 -37.65
CA GLN A 7 -11.04 26.08 -36.63
C GLN A 7 -11.82 24.88 -37.15
N CYS A 8 -12.18 24.86 -38.44
CA CYS A 8 -12.89 23.75 -39.06
C CYS A 8 -12.02 22.48 -39.15
N GLN A 9 -10.71 22.64 -39.38
CA GLN A 9 -9.77 21.52 -39.46
C GLN A 9 -9.56 20.82 -38.11
N MET A 10 -9.41 21.60 -37.04
CA MET A 10 -9.30 21.08 -35.67
C MET A 10 -10.52 20.24 -35.27
N LEU A 11 -11.72 20.71 -35.62
CA LEU A 11 -12.96 20.00 -35.33
C LEU A 11 -13.02 18.68 -36.12
N ILE A 12 -12.66 18.70 -37.41
CA ILE A 12 -12.60 17.52 -38.26
C ILE A 12 -11.61 16.48 -37.71
N ASP A 13 -10.47 16.91 -37.18
CA ASP A 13 -9.45 16.00 -36.66
C ASP A 13 -9.87 15.38 -35.32
N VAL A 14 -10.57 16.13 -34.46
CA VAL A 14 -11.17 15.60 -33.23
C VAL A 14 -12.27 14.58 -33.54
N TYR A 15 -13.18 14.89 -34.47
CA TYR A 15 -14.24 13.95 -34.88
C TYR A 15 -13.66 12.70 -35.55
N LYS A 16 -12.62 12.83 -36.37
CA LYS A 16 -11.89 11.67 -36.93
C LYS A 16 -11.24 10.82 -35.85
N GLY A 17 -10.69 11.42 -34.80
CA GLY A 17 -10.10 10.71 -33.66
C GLY A 17 -11.13 9.90 -32.89
N ILE A 18 -12.28 10.51 -32.57
CA ILE A 18 -13.38 9.86 -31.84
C ILE A 18 -14.00 8.74 -32.67
N ILE A 19 -14.24 8.96 -33.97
CA ILE A 19 -14.80 7.93 -34.87
C ILE A 19 -13.85 6.73 -34.99
N ARG A 20 -12.53 6.95 -35.09
CA ARG A 20 -11.55 5.85 -35.10
C ARG A 20 -11.53 5.06 -33.80
N PHE A 21 -11.66 5.74 -32.66
CA PHE A 21 -11.73 5.09 -31.35
C PHE A 21 -13.02 4.27 -31.18
N LEU A 22 -14.16 4.78 -31.63
CA LEU A 22 -15.41 4.03 -31.57
C LEU A 22 -15.43 2.84 -32.55
N LEU A 23 -14.81 2.98 -33.73
CA LEU A 23 -14.66 1.88 -34.69
C LEU A 23 -13.70 0.79 -34.18
N SER A 24 -12.69 1.12 -33.37
CA SER A 24 -11.78 0.13 -32.77
C SER A 24 -12.42 -0.66 -31.63
N LEU A 25 -13.53 -0.17 -31.06
CA LEU A 25 -14.35 -0.89 -30.10
C LEU A 25 -15.37 -1.84 -30.77
N ALA A 26 -15.61 -1.70 -32.08
CA ALA A 26 -16.67 -2.40 -32.81
C ALA A 26 -16.20 -3.53 -33.74
N VAL A 27 -14.89 -3.71 -33.97
CA VAL A 27 -14.37 -4.70 -34.94
C VAL A 27 -13.23 -5.55 -34.33
N GLU A 28 -13.31 -6.86 -34.53
CA GLU A 28 -12.32 -7.87 -34.11
C GLU A 28 -10.89 -7.55 -34.53
N GLU A 29 -9.99 -7.76 -33.57
CA GLU A 29 -8.52 -7.89 -33.48
C GLU A 29 -7.61 -7.39 -34.64
N THR A 30 -8.04 -7.50 -35.89
CA THR A 30 -7.26 -7.22 -37.11
C THR A 30 -7.00 -5.72 -37.37
N THR A 31 -7.87 -4.80 -36.92
CA THR A 31 -7.67 -3.35 -37.12
C THR A 31 -6.70 -2.73 -36.10
N ARG A 32 -6.40 -3.43 -34.99
CA ARG A 32 -5.41 -2.97 -33.98
C ARG A 32 -4.00 -2.84 -34.56
N VAL A 33 -3.70 -3.58 -35.63
CA VAL A 33 -2.41 -3.56 -36.34
C VAL A 33 -2.16 -2.23 -37.08
N ILE A 34 -3.21 -1.52 -37.51
CA ILE A 34 -3.06 -0.26 -38.27
C ILE A 34 -2.73 0.93 -37.36
N ALA A 35 -3.02 0.83 -36.06
CA ALA A 35 -2.54 1.78 -35.04
C ALA A 35 -1.12 1.42 -34.54
N GLY A 36 -0.31 0.79 -35.39
CA GLY A 36 1.00 0.19 -35.12
C GLY A 36 2.14 1.16 -34.76
N PHE A 37 1.88 2.15 -33.91
CA PHE A 37 2.91 2.92 -33.23
C PHE A 37 2.52 3.09 -31.76
N GLU A 38 3.45 2.72 -30.88
CA GLU A 38 3.56 2.96 -29.42
C GLU A 38 3.32 1.78 -28.47
N ASN A 39 2.31 0.91 -28.62
CA ASN A 39 2.03 -0.09 -27.56
C ASN A 39 3.10 -1.19 -27.40
N ASP A 40 3.63 -1.78 -28.47
CA ASP A 40 4.63 -2.85 -28.35
C ASP A 40 5.99 -2.35 -27.85
N ASN A 41 6.38 -1.15 -28.28
CA ASN A 41 7.58 -0.50 -27.79
C ASN A 41 7.41 -0.06 -26.32
N ILE A 42 6.27 0.52 -25.93
CA ILE A 42 5.99 0.84 -24.52
C ILE A 42 6.03 -0.44 -23.68
N ASN A 43 5.37 -1.51 -24.12
CA ASN A 43 5.38 -2.81 -23.43
C ASN A 43 6.78 -3.39 -23.29
N LYS A 44 7.66 -3.20 -24.28
CA LYS A 44 9.06 -3.62 -24.21
C LYS A 44 9.85 -2.81 -23.17
N HIS A 45 9.78 -1.48 -23.21
CA HIS A 45 10.48 -0.62 -22.25
C HIS A 45 9.98 -0.82 -20.82
N VAL A 46 8.68 -1.06 -20.63
CA VAL A 46 8.12 -1.38 -19.31
C VAL A 46 8.65 -2.72 -18.79
N ARG A 47 8.73 -3.75 -19.64
CA ARG A 47 9.32 -5.04 -19.25
C ARG A 47 10.78 -4.88 -18.83
N GLU A 48 11.59 -4.25 -19.68
CA GLU A 48 13.02 -4.01 -19.40
C GLU A 48 13.21 -3.20 -18.11
N ALA A 49 12.36 -2.20 -17.85
CA ALA A 49 12.41 -1.43 -16.61
C ALA A 49 12.00 -2.23 -15.37
N CYS A 50 11.07 -3.19 -15.52
CA CYS A 50 10.59 -4.05 -14.43
C CYS A 50 11.41 -5.34 -14.26
N ASP A 51 12.31 -5.69 -15.18
CA ASP A 51 13.10 -6.91 -15.11
C ASP A 51 13.91 -7.01 -13.79
N CYS A 52 14.38 -5.88 -13.27
CA CYS A 52 15.09 -5.84 -11.98
C CYS A 52 14.21 -6.15 -10.76
N LEU A 53 12.88 -6.15 -10.92
CA LEU A 53 11.91 -6.50 -9.88
C LEU A 53 11.51 -7.99 -9.94
N ILE A 54 11.87 -8.69 -11.02
CA ILE A 54 11.60 -10.12 -11.19
C ILE A 54 12.74 -10.89 -10.51
N LEU A 55 12.48 -11.34 -9.28
CA LEU A 55 13.44 -12.13 -8.52
C LEU A 55 13.33 -13.61 -8.86
N THR A 56 14.47 -14.25 -9.11
CA THR A 56 14.56 -15.70 -9.26
C THR A 56 14.46 -16.40 -7.90
N ASP A 57 14.13 -17.69 -7.91
CA ASP A 57 14.09 -18.50 -6.69
C ASP A 57 15.42 -18.49 -5.92
N ASP A 58 16.55 -18.44 -6.61
CA ASP A 58 17.87 -18.36 -5.96
C ASP A 58 18.10 -17.02 -5.27
N GLN A 59 17.64 -15.92 -5.88
CA GLN A 59 17.66 -14.60 -5.25
C GLN A 59 16.76 -14.57 -4.01
N LEU A 60 15.55 -15.14 -4.10
CA LEU A 60 14.63 -15.25 -2.96
C LEU A 60 15.20 -16.11 -1.83
N ARG A 61 15.85 -17.23 -2.15
CA ARG A 61 16.59 -18.05 -1.17
C ARG A 61 17.71 -17.26 -0.50
N GLY A 62 18.44 -16.44 -1.26
CA GLY A 62 19.46 -15.54 -0.74
C GLY A 62 18.89 -14.51 0.25
N VAL A 63 17.74 -13.90 -0.09
CA VAL A 63 17.03 -12.95 0.80
C VAL A 63 16.59 -13.64 2.09
N MET A 64 16.02 -14.84 2.00
CA MET A 64 15.59 -15.62 3.15
C MET A 64 16.77 -15.95 4.08
N ALA A 65 17.91 -16.38 3.53
CA ALA A 65 19.12 -16.67 4.30
C ALA A 65 19.66 -15.41 5.00
N ALA A 66 19.67 -14.27 4.31
CA ALA A 66 20.09 -13.00 4.88
C ALA A 66 19.16 -12.51 6.00
N LEU A 67 17.84 -12.69 5.83
CA LEU A 67 16.86 -12.35 6.86
C LEU A 67 17.05 -13.20 8.12
N HIS A 68 17.24 -14.51 7.93
CA HIS A 68 17.51 -15.45 9.03
C HIS A 68 18.78 -15.08 9.81
N ASP A 69 19.89 -14.83 9.12
CA ASP A 69 21.13 -14.37 9.76
C ASP A 69 20.94 -13.03 10.50
N GLY A 70 20.15 -12.11 9.94
CA GLY A 70 19.77 -10.86 10.60
C GLY A 70 19.00 -11.09 11.91
N MET A 71 18.04 -12.03 11.93
CA MET A 71 17.27 -12.38 13.13
C MET A 71 18.18 -12.98 14.21
N GLU A 72 19.04 -13.93 13.84
CA GLU A 72 20.01 -14.56 14.75
C GLU A 72 20.95 -13.52 15.38
N LYS A 73 21.41 -12.55 14.58
CA LYS A 73 22.22 -11.43 15.08
C LYS A 73 21.43 -10.52 16.02
N GLY A 74 20.18 -10.23 15.70
CA GLY A 74 19.31 -9.38 16.51
C GLY A 74 19.00 -9.96 17.89
N LEU A 75 18.87 -11.28 17.99
CA LEU A 75 18.57 -11.99 19.25
C LEU A 75 19.78 -12.14 20.20
N LYS A 76 21.01 -11.95 19.72
CA LYS A 76 22.21 -12.07 20.56
C LYS A 76 22.26 -10.96 21.60
N LYS A 77 22.63 -11.32 22.83
CA LYS A 77 22.82 -10.36 23.94
C LYS A 77 23.87 -9.32 23.57
N GLY A 78 23.56 -8.04 23.77
CA GLY A 78 24.48 -6.94 23.47
C GLY A 78 24.59 -6.66 21.97
N THR A 79 23.47 -6.73 21.25
CA THR A 79 23.37 -6.46 19.81
C THR A 79 24.19 -5.23 19.41
N PRO A 80 25.23 -5.40 18.57
CA PRO A 80 26.06 -4.27 18.17
C PRO A 80 25.24 -3.17 17.48
N PRO A 81 25.64 -1.90 17.59
CA PRO A 81 25.11 -0.84 16.73
C PRO A 81 25.24 -1.25 15.26
N GLY A 82 24.19 -1.02 14.46
CA GLY A 82 24.20 -1.32 13.03
C GLY A 82 23.60 -2.66 12.62
N VAL A 83 23.11 -3.49 13.55
CA VAL A 83 22.25 -4.63 13.19
C VAL A 83 20.89 -4.10 12.71
N GLY A 84 20.52 -4.40 11.45
CA GLY A 84 19.28 -3.92 10.84
C GLY A 84 18.01 -4.47 11.50
N LEU A 85 18.04 -5.71 12.00
CA LEU A 85 16.92 -6.36 12.70
C LEU A 85 17.15 -6.39 14.21
N LYS A 86 16.39 -5.58 14.95
CA LYS A 86 16.58 -5.40 16.40
C LYS A 86 15.96 -6.47 17.30
N MET A 87 15.04 -7.29 16.77
CA MET A 87 14.37 -8.38 17.50
C MET A 87 13.87 -7.97 18.90
N ILE A 88 13.14 -6.86 18.97
CA ILE A 88 12.70 -6.24 20.23
C ILE A 88 11.69 -7.14 20.96
N PRO A 89 11.88 -7.46 22.26
CA PRO A 89 10.94 -8.26 23.03
C PRO A 89 9.56 -7.57 23.18
N SER A 90 8.48 -8.28 22.86
CA SER A 90 7.11 -7.79 23.05
C SER A 90 6.58 -7.95 24.49
N TYR A 91 7.28 -8.72 25.33
CA TYR A 91 6.86 -9.14 26.68
C TYR A 91 5.57 -9.98 26.73
N VAL A 92 5.03 -10.40 25.59
CA VAL A 92 3.96 -11.40 25.50
C VAL A 92 4.58 -12.79 25.61
N ARG A 93 4.25 -13.51 26.70
CA ARG A 93 4.90 -14.80 27.05
C ARG A 93 4.04 -16.04 26.82
N ALA A 94 2.77 -15.85 26.47
CA ALA A 94 1.83 -16.93 26.21
C ALA A 94 0.86 -16.52 25.09
N ILE A 95 0.37 -17.53 24.36
CA ILE A 95 -0.69 -17.37 23.36
C ILE A 95 -2.04 -17.51 24.10
N PRO A 96 -3.10 -16.80 23.66
CA PRO A 96 -4.40 -16.92 24.29
C PRO A 96 -4.89 -18.37 24.36
N ASN A 97 -5.49 -18.75 25.49
CA ASN A 97 -5.92 -20.14 25.73
C ASN A 97 -7.43 -20.28 25.99
N GLY A 98 -8.20 -19.20 25.87
CA GLY A 98 -9.65 -19.20 26.07
C GLY A 98 -10.07 -19.11 27.55
N THR A 99 -9.14 -18.83 28.46
CA THR A 99 -9.47 -18.51 29.86
C THR A 99 -9.63 -17.00 30.09
N GLU A 100 -9.36 -16.20 29.07
CA GLU A 100 -9.45 -14.75 29.11
C GLU A 100 -10.92 -14.31 29.21
N VAL A 101 -11.24 -13.54 30.24
CA VAL A 101 -12.57 -13.00 30.49
C VAL A 101 -12.45 -11.56 30.98
N GLY A 102 -13.42 -10.72 30.60
CA GLY A 102 -13.52 -9.35 31.05
C GLY A 102 -13.67 -8.33 29.93
N ASP A 103 -13.82 -7.08 30.34
CA ASP A 103 -13.98 -5.93 29.45
C ASP A 103 -12.64 -5.15 29.40
N PHE A 104 -12.14 -4.95 28.19
CA PHE A 104 -10.84 -4.34 27.92
C PHE A 104 -11.02 -3.15 26.98
N LEU A 105 -10.24 -2.09 27.21
CA LEU A 105 -10.08 -1.01 26.23
C LEU A 105 -8.81 -1.25 25.43
N ALA A 106 -8.93 -1.18 24.11
CA ALA A 106 -7.80 -1.15 23.20
C ALA A 106 -7.75 0.17 22.45
N LEU A 107 -6.55 0.74 22.38
CA LEU A 107 -6.25 1.99 21.70
C LEU A 107 -5.32 1.67 20.53
N ASP A 108 -5.74 2.04 19.33
CA ASP A 108 -4.98 1.80 18.11
C ASP A 108 -4.73 3.14 17.41
N LEU A 109 -3.51 3.64 17.61
CA LEU A 109 -3.04 4.89 17.03
C LEU A 109 -2.29 4.58 15.73
N GLY A 110 -2.99 4.74 14.61
CA GLY A 110 -2.40 4.71 13.28
C GLY A 110 -1.88 6.08 12.84
N GLY A 111 -1.41 6.17 11.59
CA GLY A 111 -0.93 7.43 11.03
C GLY A 111 -2.04 8.44 10.72
N THR A 112 -3.23 7.96 10.33
CA THR A 112 -4.35 8.82 9.88
C THR A 112 -5.59 8.65 10.75
N ASN A 113 -5.71 7.52 11.45
CA ASN A 113 -6.88 7.20 12.24
C ASN A 113 -6.46 6.74 13.63
N PHE A 114 -7.22 7.16 14.63
CA PHE A 114 -7.17 6.68 15.99
C PHE A 114 -8.45 5.88 16.27
N ARG A 115 -8.31 4.68 16.82
CA ARG A 115 -9.44 3.80 17.14
C ARG A 115 -9.48 3.52 18.64
N VAL A 116 -10.67 3.67 19.21
CA VAL A 116 -10.97 3.28 20.59
C VAL A 116 -11.92 2.09 20.51
N LEU A 117 -11.51 0.95 21.08
CA LEU A 117 -12.25 -0.30 21.05
C LEU A 117 -12.58 -0.75 22.47
N LEU A 118 -13.85 -1.07 22.73
CA LEU A 118 -14.27 -1.88 23.87
C LEU A 118 -14.34 -3.34 23.42
N ILE A 119 -13.52 -4.18 24.02
CA ILE A 119 -13.40 -5.61 23.76
C ILE A 119 -13.94 -6.36 24.96
N ARG A 120 -14.96 -7.20 24.77
CA ARG A 120 -15.52 -8.05 25.82
C ARG A 120 -15.16 -9.50 25.53
N LEU A 121 -14.35 -10.10 26.40
CA LEU A 121 -13.94 -11.49 26.31
C LEU A 121 -14.78 -12.37 27.23
N LYS A 122 -15.27 -13.48 26.69
CA LYS A 122 -16.01 -14.53 27.40
C LYS A 122 -15.41 -15.89 27.05
N GLY A 123 -14.17 -16.10 27.46
CA GLY A 123 -13.40 -17.30 27.14
C GLY A 123 -13.06 -17.36 25.65
N HIS A 124 -13.75 -18.23 24.91
CA HIS A 124 -13.54 -18.37 23.46
C HIS A 124 -14.33 -17.38 22.60
N GLU A 125 -15.22 -16.59 23.21
CA GLU A 125 -16.01 -15.56 22.51
C GLU A 125 -15.44 -14.16 22.75
N ALA A 126 -15.48 -13.33 21.71
CA ALA A 126 -15.10 -11.93 21.77
C ALA A 126 -16.15 -11.05 21.08
N GLU A 127 -16.64 -10.04 21.78
CA GLU A 127 -17.46 -8.96 21.23
C GLU A 127 -16.61 -7.69 21.17
N MET A 128 -16.65 -6.97 20.04
CA MET A 128 -15.92 -5.73 19.85
C MET A 128 -16.86 -4.62 19.38
N SER A 129 -16.83 -3.50 20.07
CA SER A 129 -17.46 -2.26 19.63
C SER A 129 -16.44 -1.13 19.69
N GLY A 130 -16.57 -0.12 18.85
CA GLY A 130 -15.58 0.94 18.85
C GLY A 130 -15.94 2.11 17.96
N LYS A 131 -15.07 3.11 18.02
CA LYS A 131 -15.19 4.36 17.28
C LYS A 131 -13.85 4.73 16.66
N ILE A 132 -13.93 5.29 15.46
CA ILE A 132 -12.79 5.77 14.70
C ILE A 132 -12.80 7.30 14.72
N TYR A 133 -11.63 7.88 14.93
CA TYR A 133 -11.37 9.31 14.93
C TYR A 133 -10.31 9.59 13.86
N GLU A 134 -10.62 10.47 12.92
CA GLU A 134 -9.63 10.93 11.94
C GLU A 134 -8.64 11.87 12.64
N ILE A 135 -7.35 11.67 12.38
CA ILE A 135 -6.27 12.48 12.94
C ILE A 135 -5.93 13.60 11.95
N PRO A 136 -6.19 14.88 12.28
CA PRO A 136 -5.83 16.01 11.43
C PRO A 136 -4.33 16.02 11.07
N GLN A 137 -4.00 16.41 9.83
CA GLN A 137 -2.59 16.49 9.39
C GLN A 137 -1.73 17.41 10.27
N SER A 138 -2.33 18.45 10.87
CA SER A 138 -1.64 19.34 11.81
C SER A 138 -1.17 18.60 13.07
N LEU A 139 -1.93 17.61 13.56
CA LEU A 139 -1.55 16.77 14.70
C LEU A 139 -0.54 15.69 14.30
N GLN A 140 -0.66 15.10 13.11
CA GLN A 140 0.30 14.10 12.61
C GLN A 140 1.74 14.64 12.54
N ARG A 141 1.89 15.95 12.30
CA ARG A 141 3.18 16.67 12.27
C ARG A 141 3.37 17.59 13.48
N GLY A 142 2.49 17.50 14.46
CA GLY A 142 2.47 18.34 15.66
C GLY A 142 3.40 17.81 16.75
N THR A 143 3.24 18.35 17.96
CA THR A 143 3.97 17.85 19.14
C THR A 143 3.36 16.55 19.65
N GLY A 144 4.17 15.72 20.31
CA GLY A 144 3.67 14.51 20.97
C GLY A 144 2.62 14.81 22.04
N GLU A 145 2.73 15.95 22.72
CA GLU A 145 1.74 16.41 23.70
C GLU A 145 0.38 16.69 23.04
N ALA A 146 0.35 17.35 21.89
CA ALA A 146 -0.89 17.63 21.17
C ALA A 146 -1.58 16.35 20.71
N VAL A 147 -0.81 15.35 20.24
CA VAL A 147 -1.34 14.03 19.88
C VAL A 147 -1.88 13.30 21.13
N SER A 148 -1.17 13.37 22.24
CA SER A 148 -1.60 12.76 23.50
C SER A 148 -2.91 13.36 24.00
N SER A 149 -3.05 14.70 23.99
CA SER A 149 -4.28 15.37 24.40
C SER A 149 -5.47 14.95 23.52
N PHE A 150 -5.29 14.92 22.20
CA PHE A 150 -6.31 14.44 21.26
C PHE A 150 -6.77 13.01 21.54
N CYS A 151 -5.87 12.11 21.94
CA CYS A 151 -6.24 10.73 22.26
C CYS A 151 -6.96 10.57 23.61
N SER A 152 -6.89 11.59 24.47
CA SER A 152 -7.49 11.59 25.82
C SER A 152 -8.83 12.33 25.93
N GLU A 153 -9.20 13.10 24.90
CA GLU A 153 -10.49 13.79 24.76
C GLU A 153 -11.60 12.84 24.27
#